data_AF-A0A1S1HU85-F1
#
_entry.id   AF-A0A1S1HU85-F1
#
_cell.length_a   1.000
_cell.length_b   1.000
_cell.length_c   1.000
_cell.angle_alpha   90.00
_cell.angle_beta   90.00
_cell.angle_gamma   90.00
#
_symmetry.space_group_name_H-M   'P 1'
#
loop_
_entity.id
_entity.type
_entity.pdbx_description
1 polymer ?
#
loop_
_entity_poly.entity_id
_entity_poly.type
_entity_poly.pdbx_seq_one_letter_code
_entity_poly.pdbx_strand_id
1 'polypeptide(L)'
;MAKFILCIVIMAVASTEEVNYFPDQCESYKGMPKKIAAITFAERKITQQSEYLISLFDGPTVTKRIPVLGLRGGDYNKKMFGIIEMAFSTGSLVTIQHCEQGNIAGLMISSINQF
;
A
#
# COMPACT_ATOMS: atom_id res chain seq x y z
N MET A 1 66.37 -3.04 -3.83
CA MET A 1 65.09 -3.74 -3.60
C MET A 1 64.13 -2.73 -2.98
N ALA A 2 63.19 -2.18 -3.74
CA ALA A 2 62.18 -1.27 -3.22
C ALA A 2 60.80 -1.88 -3.50
N LYS A 3 60.09 -2.28 -2.44
CA LYS A 3 58.72 -2.78 -2.54
C LYS A 3 57.78 -1.58 -2.46
N PHE A 4 57.26 -1.14 -3.60
CA PHE A 4 56.13 -0.21 -3.65
C PHE A 4 54.85 -0.98 -3.35
N ILE A 5 54.25 -0.75 -2.18
CA ILE A 5 52.93 -1.25 -1.86
C ILE A 5 51.92 -0.25 -2.43
N LEU A 6 51.34 -0.61 -3.58
CA LEU A 6 50.25 0.13 -4.20
C LEU A 6 48.95 -0.18 -3.44
N CYS A 7 48.54 0.70 -2.53
CA CYS A 7 47.22 0.63 -1.90
C CYS A 7 46.15 1.08 -2.91
N ILE A 8 45.53 0.12 -3.58
CA ILE A 8 44.33 0.36 -4.38
C ILE A 8 43.17 0.59 -3.40
N VAL A 9 42.79 1.86 -3.23
CA VAL A 9 41.56 2.22 -2.52
C VAL A 9 40.40 1.88 -3.45
N ILE A 10 39.80 0.72 -3.23
CA ILE A 10 38.53 0.35 -3.87
C ILE A 10 37.46 1.19 -3.16
N MET A 11 37.08 2.31 -3.77
CA MET A 11 35.88 3.03 -3.35
C MET A 11 34.69 2.14 -3.69
N ALA A 12 34.20 1.39 -2.70
CA ALA A 12 32.87 0.83 -2.76
C ALA A 12 31.90 2.01 -2.78
N VAL A 13 31.46 2.42 -3.96
CA VAL A 13 30.24 3.21 -4.12
C VAL A 13 29.14 2.37 -3.47
N ALA A 14 28.68 2.82 -2.31
CA ALA A 14 27.47 2.31 -1.70
C ALA A 14 26.38 2.53 -2.73
N SER A 15 25.95 1.45 -3.41
CA SER A 15 24.68 1.45 -4.09
C SER A 15 23.66 1.76 -3.00
N THR A 16 23.03 2.92 -3.07
CA THR A 16 21.77 3.14 -2.38
C THR A 16 20.82 2.09 -2.95
N GLU A 17 20.79 0.92 -2.32
CA GLU A 17 19.66 0.03 -2.45
C GLU A 17 18.46 0.91 -2.10
N GLU A 18 17.66 1.24 -3.11
CA GLU A 18 16.34 1.78 -2.87
C GLU A 18 15.61 0.71 -2.07
N VAL A 19 15.68 0.84 -0.75
CA VAL A 19 14.97 -0.02 0.19
C VAL A 19 13.50 0.30 -0.01
N ASN A 20 12.89 -0.31 -1.02
CA ASN A 20 11.46 -0.27 -1.22
C ASN A 20 10.85 -1.20 -0.16
N TYR A 21 10.85 -0.71 1.09
CA TYR A 21 10.47 -1.46 2.29
C TYR A 21 8.98 -1.85 2.29
N PHE A 22 8.22 -1.28 1.36
CA PHE A 22 6.86 -1.67 1.05
C PHE A 22 6.89 -2.35 -0.32
N PRO A 23 6.78 -3.70 -0.41
CA PRO A 23 6.50 -4.32 -1.69
C PRO A 23 5.27 -3.62 -2.26
N ASP A 24 5.23 -3.36 -3.57
CA ASP A 24 4.20 -2.58 -4.23
C ASP A 24 2.85 -3.33 -4.23
N GLN A 25 2.27 -3.47 -3.04
CA GLN A 25 1.09 -4.30 -2.76
C GLN A 25 -0.10 -3.73 -3.51
N CYS A 26 -0.16 -2.40 -3.66
CA CYS A 26 -1.24 -1.77 -4.42
C CYS A 26 -1.23 -2.26 -5.88
N GLU A 27 -0.09 -2.14 -6.57
CA GLU A 27 0.03 -2.58 -7.96
C GLU A 27 -0.12 -4.10 -8.10
N SER A 28 0.34 -4.88 -7.12
CA SER A 28 0.19 -6.36 -7.12
C SER A 28 -1.27 -6.84 -7.11
N TYR A 29 -2.19 -6.03 -6.56
CA TYR A 29 -3.62 -6.37 -6.43
C TYR A 29 -4.53 -5.49 -7.31
N LYS A 30 -3.94 -4.65 -8.17
CA LYS A 30 -4.67 -3.79 -9.09
C LYS A 30 -5.46 -4.59 -10.12
N GLY A 31 -6.69 -4.16 -10.40
CA GLY A 31 -7.59 -4.83 -11.33
C GLY A 31 -8.15 -6.16 -10.82
N MET A 32 -7.77 -6.63 -9.62
CA MET A 32 -8.27 -7.88 -9.07
C MET A 32 -9.44 -7.62 -8.10
N PRO A 33 -10.61 -8.23 -8.31
CA PRO A 33 -11.71 -8.13 -7.36
C PRO A 33 -11.39 -8.96 -6.11
N LYS A 34 -11.34 -8.29 -4.95
CA LYS A 34 -11.02 -8.91 -3.65
C LYS A 34 -12.00 -8.41 -2.58
N LYS A 35 -12.18 -9.17 -1.50
CA LYS A 35 -12.90 -8.69 -0.31
C LYS A 35 -11.94 -7.99 0.63
N ILE A 36 -12.41 -6.94 1.31
CA ILE A 36 -11.66 -6.30 2.38
C ILE A 36 -11.68 -7.21 3.61
N ALA A 37 -10.51 -7.57 4.12
CA ALA A 37 -10.34 -8.41 5.30
C ALA A 37 -10.24 -7.58 6.59
N ALA A 38 -9.60 -6.42 6.53
CA ALA A 38 -9.46 -5.54 7.68
C ALA A 38 -9.29 -4.07 7.26
N ILE A 39 -9.77 -3.17 8.10
CA ILE A 39 -9.52 -1.73 8.05
C ILE A 39 -8.72 -1.37 9.31
N THR A 40 -7.61 -0.68 9.13
CA THR A 40 -6.73 -0.23 10.21
C THR A 40 -6.37 1.24 10.07
N PHE A 41 -6.09 1.86 11.20
CA PHE A 41 -5.68 3.26 11.28
C PHE A 41 -4.23 3.31 11.77
N ALA A 42 -3.40 4.08 11.09
CA ALA A 42 -2.03 4.32 11.52
C ALA A 42 -1.74 5.82 11.57
N GLU A 43 -0.91 6.21 12.55
CA GLU A 43 -0.36 7.56 12.63
C GLU A 43 1.10 7.53 12.18
N ARG A 44 1.43 8.36 11.18
CA ARG A 44 2.82 8.58 10.78
C ARG A 44 3.46 9.56 11.75
N LYS A 45 4.28 9.04 12.68
CA LYS A 45 4.96 9.84 13.72
C LYS A 45 5.77 11.03 13.19
N ILE A 46 6.31 10.94 11.98
CA ILE A 46 7.14 12.01 11.38
C ILE A 46 6.28 13.13 10.80
N THR A 47 5.12 12.83 10.23
CA THR A 47 4.27 13.82 9.57
C THR A 47 3.01 14.18 10.36
N GLN A 48 2.77 13.51 11.51
CA GLN A 48 1.52 13.58 12.29
C GLN A 48 0.25 13.31 11.46
N GLN A 49 0.41 12.65 10.32
CA GLN A 49 -0.70 12.34 9.42
C GLN A 49 -1.27 10.99 9.80
N SER A 50 -2.59 10.93 9.96
CA SER A 50 -3.30 9.65 10.03
C SER A 50 -3.56 9.13 8.62
N GLU A 51 -3.21 7.86 8.38
CA GLU A 51 -3.48 7.14 7.14
C GLU A 51 -4.43 5.96 7.38
N TYR A 52 -5.26 5.68 6.38
CA TYR A 52 -6.11 4.51 6.36
C TYR A 52 -5.36 3.37 5.68
N LEU A 53 -5.39 2.20 6.30
CA LEU A 53 -4.76 1.00 5.81
C LEU A 53 -5.83 -0.08 5.63
N ILE A 54 -5.84 -0.77 4.49
CA ILE A 54 -6.70 -1.94 4.28
C ILE A 54 -5.87 -3.19 4.04
N SER A 55 -6.42 -4.34 4.41
CA SER A 55 -5.92 -5.64 3.97
C SER A 55 -7.01 -6.35 3.16
N LEU A 56 -6.61 -7.13 2.16
CA LEU A 56 -7.50 -7.89 1.29
C LEU A 56 -7.42 -9.39 1.61
N PHE A 57 -8.46 -10.15 1.32
CA PHE A 57 -8.37 -11.61 1.32
C PHE A 57 -7.63 -12.09 0.07
N ASP A 58 -6.68 -13.00 0.24
CA ASP A 58 -5.95 -13.66 -0.84
C ASP A 58 -5.97 -15.18 -0.63
N GLY A 59 -7.08 -15.78 -1.08
CA GLY A 59 -7.40 -17.18 -0.80
C GLY A 59 -7.55 -17.41 0.72
N PRO A 60 -6.82 -18.35 1.33
CA PRO A 60 -6.86 -18.59 2.77
C PRO A 60 -6.03 -17.58 3.58
N THR A 61 -5.32 -16.67 2.92
CA THR A 61 -4.43 -15.69 3.55
C THR A 61 -4.99 -14.26 3.45
N VAL A 62 -4.35 -13.35 4.17
CA VAL A 62 -4.67 -11.92 4.15
C VAL A 62 -3.43 -11.14 3.71
N THR A 63 -3.62 -10.15 2.83
CA THR A 63 -2.51 -9.33 2.34
C THR A 63 -1.88 -8.52 3.47
N LYS A 64 -0.64 -8.08 3.26
CA LYS A 64 -0.08 -6.99 4.07
C LYS A 64 -0.97 -5.75 3.94
N ARG A 65 -0.87 -4.86 4.92
CA ARG A 65 -1.61 -3.60 4.97
C ARG A 65 -1.20 -2.72 3.79
N ILE A 66 -2.19 -2.32 2.99
CA ILE A 66 -2.05 -1.43 1.84
C ILE A 66 -2.54 -0.05 2.26
N PRO A 67 -1.71 0.99 2.19
CA PRO A 67 -2.15 2.34 2.49
C PRO A 67 -3.10 2.86 1.43
N VAL A 68 -4.11 3.60 1.86
CA VAL A 68 -5.04 4.32 1.00
C VAL A 68 -4.55 5.77 0.92
N LEU A 69 -4.37 6.26 -0.31
CA LEU A 69 -3.86 7.60 -0.55
C LEU A 69 -4.80 8.62 0.11
N GLY A 70 -4.24 9.47 0.97
CA GLY A 70 -4.95 10.59 1.53
C GLY A 70 -4.68 10.84 3.02
N LEU A 71 -4.53 12.12 3.35
CA LEU A 71 -4.50 12.60 4.73
C LEU A 71 -5.92 12.60 5.30
N ARG A 72 -6.10 12.08 6.53
CA ARG A 72 -7.37 12.21 7.27
C ARG A 72 -7.81 13.68 7.29
N GLY A 73 -8.93 14.00 6.62
CA GLY A 73 -9.52 15.35 6.63
C GLY A 73 -10.12 15.86 5.31
N GLY A 74 -9.57 15.44 4.16
CA GLY A 74 -10.07 15.87 2.84
C GLY A 74 -11.37 15.19 2.42
N ASP A 75 -12.24 15.89 1.67
CA ASP A 75 -13.55 15.36 1.22
C ASP A 75 -13.44 14.14 0.32
N TYR A 76 -12.42 14.10 -0.54
CA TYR A 76 -12.10 12.91 -1.32
C TYR A 76 -11.81 11.70 -0.42
N ASN A 77 -11.03 11.90 0.65
CA ASN A 77 -10.64 10.82 1.57
C ASN A 77 -11.82 10.34 2.42
N LYS A 78 -12.71 11.24 2.84
CA LYS A 78 -13.96 10.87 3.51
C LYS A 78 -14.84 9.99 2.61
N LYS A 79 -14.95 10.32 1.32
CA LYS A 79 -15.71 9.52 0.35
C LYS A 79 -15.05 8.17 0.10
N MET A 80 -13.74 8.14 -0.12
CA MET A 80 -12.98 6.90 -0.28
C MET A 80 -13.13 5.99 0.95
N PHE A 81 -13.05 6.57 2.15
CA PHE A 81 -13.26 5.83 3.38
C PHE A 81 -14.69 5.31 3.52
N GLY A 82 -15.70 6.11 3.22
CA GLY A 82 -17.10 5.65 3.23
C GLY A 82 -17.36 4.50 2.25
N ILE A 83 -16.71 4.53 1.08
CA ILE A 83 -16.74 3.42 0.10
C ILE A 83 -16.10 2.17 0.70
N ILE A 84 -14.92 2.30 1.32
CA ILE A 84 -14.19 1.20 1.97
C ILE A 84 -15.02 0.60 3.13
N GLU A 85 -15.58 1.42 4.01
CA GLU A 85 -16.42 0.98 5.12
C GLU A 85 -17.69 0.27 4.63
N MET A 86 -18.34 0.81 3.60
CA MET A 86 -19.51 0.19 3.00
C MET A 86 -19.16 -1.17 2.39
N ALA A 87 -18.07 -1.27 1.64
CA ALA A 87 -17.64 -2.52 1.03
C ALA A 87 -17.28 -3.57 2.08
N PHE A 88 -16.58 -3.17 3.15
CA PHE A 88 -16.25 -4.04 4.27
C PHE A 88 -17.52 -4.55 4.99
N SER A 89 -18.44 -3.65 5.33
CA SER A 89 -19.66 -3.99 6.06
C SER A 89 -20.61 -4.89 5.26
N THR A 90 -20.67 -4.71 3.95
CA THR A 90 -21.52 -5.50 3.04
C THR A 90 -20.84 -6.77 2.53
N GLY A 91 -19.55 -6.95 2.80
CA GLY A 91 -18.74 -8.03 2.21
C GLY A 91 -18.62 -7.95 0.69
N SER A 92 -18.82 -6.75 0.11
CA SER A 92 -18.72 -6.52 -1.34
C SER A 92 -17.30 -6.68 -1.85
N LEU A 93 -17.17 -6.98 -3.13
CA LEU A 93 -15.86 -7.02 -3.78
C LEU A 93 -15.41 -5.59 -4.08
N VAL A 94 -14.12 -5.35 -3.88
CA VAL A 94 -13.44 -4.12 -4.26
C VAL A 94 -12.37 -4.43 -5.29
N THR A 95 -12.24 -3.53 -6.26
CA THR A 95 -11.18 -3.57 -7.26
C THR A 95 -10.37 -2.29 -7.16
N ILE A 96 -9.07 -2.42 -6.92
CA ILE A 96 -8.13 -1.29 -6.98
C ILE A 96 -8.02 -0.87 -8.45
N GLN A 97 -8.40 0.37 -8.75
CA GLN A 97 -8.38 0.93 -10.10
C GLN A 97 -7.09 1.72 -10.35
N HIS A 98 -6.60 2.42 -9.33
CA HIS A 98 -5.47 3.31 -9.44
C HIS A 98 -4.60 3.25 -8.18
N CYS A 99 -3.30 3.24 -8.39
CA CYS A 99 -2.30 3.34 -7.33
C CYS A 99 -1.41 4.55 -7.58
N GLU A 100 -1.04 5.25 -6.52
CA GLU A 100 -0.13 6.38 -6.56
C GLU A 100 0.87 6.25 -5.42
N GLN A 101 2.16 6.18 -5.76
CA GLN A 101 3.26 6.00 -4.79
C GLN A 101 3.06 4.80 -3.85
N GLY A 102 2.55 3.69 -4.38
CA GLY A 102 2.24 2.47 -3.62
C GLY A 102 0.97 2.54 -2.76
N ASN A 103 0.20 3.63 -2.82
CA ASN A 103 -1.07 3.80 -2.11
C ASN A 103 -2.26 3.60 -3.03
N ILE A 104 -3.39 3.15 -2.50
CA ILE A 104 -4.66 3.06 -3.22
C ILE A 104 -5.20 4.47 -3.45
N ALA A 105 -5.19 4.92 -4.69
CA ALA A 105 -5.67 6.23 -5.13
C ALA A 105 -6.97 6.14 -5.95
N GLY A 106 -7.55 4.94 -6.09
CA GLY A 106 -8.81 4.72 -6.77
C GLY A 106 -9.32 3.32 -6.53
N LEU A 107 -10.59 3.20 -6.14
CA LEU A 107 -11.22 1.94 -5.76
C LEU A 107 -12.64 1.89 -6.30
N MET A 108 -13.02 0.75 -6.88
CA MET A 108 -14.36 0.47 -7.40
C MET A 108 -15.00 -0.64 -6.57
N ILE A 109 -16.26 -0.48 -6.20
CA ILE A 109 -17.05 -1.54 -5.55
C ILE A 109 -17.83 -2.28 -6.63
N SER A 110 -17.77 -3.61 -6.59
CA SER A 110 -18.66 -4.48 -7.32
C SER A 110 -19.53 -5.20 -6.30
N SER A 111 -20.82 -4.86 -6.27
CA SER A 111 -21.78 -5.54 -5.40
C SER A 111 -21.85 -7.01 -5.77
N ILE A 112 -21.86 -7.89 -4.75
CA ILE A 112 -22.28 -9.27 -4.97
C ILE A 112 -23.80 -9.20 -5.08
N ASN A 113 -24.35 -9.42 -6.29
CA ASN A 113 -25.77 -9.69 -6.43
C ASN A 113 -26.09 -10.85 -5.49
N GLN A 114 -26.89 -10.56 -4.47
CA GLN A 114 -27.44 -11.56 -3.57
C GLN A 114 -28.37 -12.43 -4.43
N PHE A 115 -27.96 -13.66 -4.72
CA PHE A 115 -28.82 -14.72 -5.23
C PHE A 115 -29.44 -15.46 -4.05
#